data_AF-A0A424HIM9-F1
#
_entry.id   AF-A0A424HIM9-F1
#
_cell.length_a   1.000
_cell.length_b   1.000
_cell.length_c   1.000
_cell.angle_alpha   90.00
_cell.angle_beta   90.00
_cell.angle_gamma   90.00
#
_symmetry.space_group_name_H-M   'P 1'
#
loop_
_entity.id
_entity.type
_entity.pdbx_description
1 polymer ?
#
loop_
_entity_poly.entity_id
_entity_poly.type
_entity_poly.pdbx_seq_one_letter_code
_entity_poly.pdbx_strand_id
1 'polypeptide(L)'
;MNQVNEKQVEDQEDENVEITLEENAEVSEENAQADGEELDEYSQRVQKRIKGLTERYRKEERDREEAVRIAQTIKNENDQLKQRLKNLDTGYLSEYGSRLESQLSQAKVAYKEAHDRGDVDSMFEAQQALSKIAIEQERYRLAKERQERVQVQQPGGGQPVQAQQPVQTQQPAEAKPDPKAQGWAEKNEWFGQDEVMTYAAFGIHRRLVEEEGFDPQSDDYYDEIDRRMRTEFPNKFSSRKNGGSNRVASADTSASRSTRQGRRTVKLTPSQISIAKKLGVPLEEYAKYVKE
;
A
#
# COMPACT_ATOMS: atom_id res chain seq x y z
N MET A 1 -28.72 -1.09 -39.41
CA MET A 1 -28.04 0.19 -39.68
C MET A 1 -27.11 0.49 -38.52
N ASN A 2 -25.80 0.39 -38.80
CA ASN A 2 -24.70 1.29 -38.41
C ASN A 2 -25.07 2.45 -37.44
N GLN A 3 -24.27 2.85 -36.46
CA GLN A 3 -22.81 2.78 -36.32
C GLN A 3 -22.49 3.17 -34.86
N VAL A 4 -21.64 2.42 -34.15
CA VAL A 4 -21.01 2.87 -32.91
C VAL A 4 -19.53 3.08 -33.22
N ASN A 5 -19.05 4.30 -33.01
CA ASN A 5 -17.67 4.71 -33.25
C ASN A 5 -16.94 4.72 -31.90
N GLU A 6 -16.22 3.64 -31.63
CA GLU A 6 -15.41 3.40 -30.44
C GLU A 6 -13.97 3.79 -30.77
N LYS A 7 -13.40 4.74 -30.01
CA LYS A 7 -12.02 5.19 -30.21
C LYS A 7 -11.08 4.39 -29.32
N GLN A 8 -10.28 3.57 -30.00
CA GLN A 8 -9.06 2.88 -29.64
C GLN A 8 -8.17 3.61 -28.61
N VAL A 9 -7.75 2.85 -27.59
CA VAL A 9 -6.43 2.96 -26.98
C VAL A 9 -5.71 1.66 -27.31
N GLU A 10 -4.53 1.83 -27.90
CA GLU A 10 -3.71 0.83 -28.55
C GLU A 10 -2.86 0.11 -27.49
N ASP A 11 -3.29 -1.08 -27.11
CA ASP A 11 -2.46 -2.07 -26.40
C ASP A 11 -1.47 -2.65 -27.42
N GLN A 12 -0.19 -2.31 -27.29
CA GLN A 12 0.88 -2.90 -28.06
C GLN A 12 1.33 -4.22 -27.40
N GLU A 13 0.75 -5.29 -27.93
CA GLU A 13 1.34 -6.58 -28.29
C GLU A 13 2.18 -7.31 -27.23
N ASP A 14 1.52 -8.32 -26.66
CA ASP A 14 2.09 -9.54 -26.09
C ASP A 14 3.12 -10.18 -27.03
N GLU A 15 4.40 -10.01 -26.75
CA GLU A 15 5.43 -10.90 -27.28
C GLU A 15 5.50 -12.16 -26.39
N ASN A 16 4.56 -13.07 -26.65
CA ASN A 16 4.62 -14.45 -26.21
C ASN A 16 5.84 -15.12 -26.87
N VAL A 17 6.98 -15.10 -26.17
CA VAL A 17 8.14 -15.92 -26.54
C VAL A 17 7.81 -17.36 -26.15
N GLU A 18 7.09 -18.02 -27.05
CA GLU A 18 7.00 -19.45 -27.17
C GLU A 18 8.43 -19.98 -27.33
N ILE A 19 8.97 -20.54 -26.23
CA ILE A 19 10.24 -21.25 -26.24
C ILE A 19 9.98 -22.57 -26.95
N THR A 20 10.13 -22.56 -28.27
CA THR A 20 10.26 -23.76 -29.08
C THR A 20 11.49 -24.52 -28.58
N LEU A 21 11.26 -25.54 -27.76
CA LEU A 21 12.19 -26.63 -27.56
C LEU A 21 12.30 -27.34 -28.91
N GLU A 22 13.30 -26.96 -29.71
CA GLU A 22 13.81 -27.83 -30.76
C GLU A 22 14.47 -29.04 -30.07
N GLU A 23 13.63 -30.00 -29.72
CA GLU A 23 13.99 -31.40 -29.66
C GLU A 23 14.34 -31.84 -31.09
N ASN A 24 15.57 -31.57 -31.52
CA ASN A 24 16.15 -32.32 -32.63
C ASN A 24 16.95 -33.47 -32.06
N ALA A 25 16.22 -34.51 -31.70
CA ALA A 25 16.72 -35.86 -31.48
C ALA A 25 16.15 -36.77 -32.59
N GLU A 26 16.33 -36.40 -33.85
CA GLU A 26 16.34 -37.39 -34.92
C GLU A 26 17.73 -38.04 -34.94
N VAL A 27 17.81 -39.17 -34.23
CA VAL A 27 18.89 -40.13 -34.38
C VAL A 27 18.73 -40.77 -35.77
N SER A 28 19.39 -40.19 -36.76
CA SER A 28 19.73 -40.90 -37.99
C SER A 28 21.04 -41.65 -37.74
N GLU A 29 20.93 -42.93 -37.41
CA GLU A 29 22.04 -43.87 -37.54
C GLU A 29 22.28 -44.11 -39.04
N GLU A 30 23.22 -43.37 -39.65
CA GLU A 30 23.86 -43.89 -40.86
C GLU A 30 25.30 -43.39 -41.04
N ASN A 31 26.19 -44.39 -41.08
CA ASN A 31 27.58 -44.40 -41.54
C ASN A 31 28.65 -43.63 -40.77
N ALA A 32 29.41 -44.41 -39.99
CA ALA A 32 30.79 -44.15 -39.62
C ALA A 32 31.69 -44.11 -40.86
N GLN A 33 32.00 -42.91 -41.34
CA GLN A 33 33.23 -42.65 -42.07
C GLN A 33 33.80 -41.31 -41.63
N ALA A 34 34.83 -41.39 -40.79
CA ALA A 34 35.50 -40.26 -40.17
C ALA A 34 36.35 -39.53 -41.21
N ASP A 35 35.91 -38.35 -41.62
CA ASP A 35 36.80 -37.28 -42.06
C ASP A 35 37.24 -36.48 -40.82
N GLY A 36 38.55 -36.26 -40.68
CA GLY A 36 39.13 -35.61 -39.50
C GLY A 36 38.65 -34.17 -39.27
N GLU A 37 38.10 -33.51 -40.30
CA GLU A 37 37.57 -32.15 -40.23
C GLU A 37 36.23 -32.06 -39.45
N GLU A 38 35.34 -33.04 -39.59
CA GLU A 38 34.04 -33.08 -38.88
C GLU A 38 34.23 -33.28 -37.36
N LEU A 39 35.23 -34.07 -36.96
CA LEU A 39 35.58 -34.30 -35.55
C LEU A 39 36.19 -33.05 -34.90
N ASP A 40 36.96 -32.26 -35.65
CA ASP A 40 37.58 -31.04 -35.15
C ASP A 40 36.53 -29.92 -34.98
N GLU A 41 35.58 -29.79 -35.90
CA GLU A 41 34.44 -28.87 -35.73
C GLU A 41 33.56 -29.23 -34.52
N TYR A 42 33.30 -30.52 -34.30
CA TYR A 42 32.56 -30.99 -33.13
C TYR A 42 33.31 -30.67 -31.83
N SER A 43 34.61 -30.94 -31.78
CA SER A 43 35.51 -30.59 -30.67
C SER A 43 35.44 -29.08 -30.34
N GLN A 44 35.54 -28.22 -31.35
CA GLN A 44 35.43 -26.77 -31.18
C GLN A 44 34.06 -26.34 -30.67
N ARG A 45 32.97 -26.98 -31.11
CA ARG A 45 31.59 -26.70 -30.65
C ARG A 45 31.41 -27.09 -29.18
N VAL A 46 31.95 -28.24 -28.77
CA VAL A 46 31.95 -28.70 -27.36
C VAL A 46 32.79 -27.78 -26.48
N GLN A 47 33.99 -27.38 -26.91
CA GLN A 47 34.84 -26.43 -26.17
C GLN A 47 34.16 -25.07 -25.98
N LYS A 48 33.51 -24.53 -27.02
CA LYS A 48 32.71 -23.29 -26.92
C LYS A 48 31.56 -23.44 -25.94
N ARG A 49 30.87 -24.59 -25.94
CA ARG A 49 29.77 -24.88 -24.99
C ARG A 49 30.27 -24.99 -23.54
N ILE A 50 31.38 -25.69 -23.31
CA ILE A 50 32.00 -25.82 -21.97
C ILE A 50 32.45 -24.45 -21.46
N LYS A 51 33.09 -23.64 -22.32
CA LYS A 51 33.48 -22.26 -21.99
C LYS A 51 32.25 -21.41 -21.65
N GLY A 52 31.17 -21.53 -22.43
CA GLY A 52 29.91 -20.87 -22.17
C GLY A 52 29.26 -21.28 -20.84
N LEU A 53 29.24 -22.59 -20.54
CA LEU A 53 28.74 -23.11 -19.26
C LEU A 53 29.58 -22.60 -18.09
N THR A 54 30.90 -22.60 -18.23
CA THR A 54 31.82 -22.15 -17.17
C THR A 54 31.67 -20.65 -16.91
N GLU A 55 31.52 -19.84 -17.96
CA GLU A 55 31.28 -18.40 -17.82
C GLU A 55 29.91 -18.11 -17.18
N ARG A 56 28.86 -18.84 -17.60
CA ARG A 56 27.53 -18.75 -16.97
C ARG A 56 27.59 -19.11 -15.49
N TYR A 57 28.28 -20.20 -15.13
CA TYR A 57 28.41 -20.63 -13.74
C TYR A 57 29.13 -19.59 -12.87
N ARG A 58 30.28 -19.06 -13.33
CA ARG A 58 31.00 -17.99 -12.61
C ARG A 58 30.21 -16.68 -12.52
N LYS A 59 29.39 -16.39 -13.52
CA LYS A 59 28.49 -15.23 -13.49
C LYS A 59 27.38 -15.43 -12.45
N GLU A 60 26.71 -16.58 -12.46
CA GLU A 60 25.69 -16.95 -11.48
C GLU A 60 26.23 -16.94 -10.04
N GLU A 61 27.46 -17.42 -9.84
CA GLU A 61 28.15 -17.39 -8.55
C GLU A 61 28.36 -15.96 -8.05
N ARG A 62 28.91 -15.08 -8.90
CA ARG A 62 29.07 -13.64 -8.58
C ARG A 62 27.73 -12.96 -8.31
N ASP A 63 26.73 -13.23 -9.14
CA ASP A 63 25.39 -12.67 -9.00
C ASP A 63 24.73 -13.12 -7.68
N ARG A 64 24.93 -14.37 -7.27
CA ARG A 64 24.46 -14.91 -5.99
C ARG A 64 25.18 -14.25 -4.81
N GLU A 65 26.49 -14.08 -4.88
CA GLU A 65 27.27 -13.40 -3.84
C GLU A 65 26.87 -11.93 -3.69
N GLU A 66 26.69 -11.21 -4.80
CA GLU A 66 26.20 -9.82 -4.80
C GLU A 66 24.80 -9.73 -4.22
N ALA A 67 23.90 -10.63 -4.62
CA ALA A 67 22.54 -10.67 -4.09
C ALA A 67 22.52 -10.93 -2.57
N VAL A 68 23.36 -11.84 -2.06
CA VAL A 68 23.48 -12.10 -0.61
C VAL A 68 24.05 -10.89 0.12
N ARG A 69 25.06 -10.23 -0.44
CA ARG A 69 25.64 -9.01 0.14
C ARG A 69 24.58 -7.91 0.26
N ILE A 70 23.83 -7.64 -0.81
CA ILE A 70 22.78 -6.62 -0.83
C ILE A 70 21.63 -7.00 0.10
N ALA A 71 21.22 -8.27 0.13
CA ALA A 71 20.21 -8.73 1.07
C ALA A 71 20.65 -8.52 2.53
N GLN A 72 21.92 -8.74 2.85
CA GLN A 72 22.46 -8.51 4.18
C GLN A 72 22.55 -7.02 4.53
N THR A 73 22.94 -6.15 3.59
CA THR A 73 22.96 -4.70 3.83
C THR A 73 21.55 -4.16 4.07
N ILE A 74 20.59 -4.52 3.21
CA ILE A 74 19.17 -4.14 3.36
C ILE A 74 18.63 -4.64 4.69
N LYS A 75 18.93 -5.88 5.09
CA LYS A 75 18.51 -6.42 6.38
C LYS A 75 19.09 -5.62 7.54
N ASN A 76 20.40 -5.35 7.52
CA ASN A 76 21.07 -4.58 8.56
C ASN A 76 20.50 -3.16 8.67
N GLU A 77 20.24 -2.48 7.55
CA GLU A 77 19.62 -1.16 7.54
C GLU A 77 18.18 -1.20 8.06
N ASN A 78 17.40 -2.20 7.67
CA ASN A 78 16.03 -2.38 8.17
C ASN A 78 16.02 -2.60 9.68
N ASP A 79 16.94 -3.41 10.20
CA ASP A 79 17.11 -3.66 11.63
C ASP A 79 17.54 -2.37 12.36
N GLN A 80 18.48 -1.59 11.80
CA GLN A 80 18.87 -0.29 12.35
C GLN A 80 17.72 0.72 12.35
N LEU A 81 16.93 0.78 11.29
CA LEU A 81 15.75 1.66 11.19
C LEU A 81 14.68 1.27 12.20
N LYS A 82 14.39 -0.03 12.35
CA LYS A 82 13.48 -0.55 13.37
C LYS A 82 13.94 -0.19 14.78
N GLN A 83 15.23 -0.33 15.07
CA GLN A 83 15.80 0.05 16.35
C GLN A 83 15.67 1.56 16.61
N ARG A 84 15.98 2.40 15.63
CA ARG A 84 15.82 3.86 15.74
C ARG A 84 14.37 4.25 15.98
N LEU A 85 13.43 3.64 15.27
CA LEU A 85 11.99 3.89 15.45
C LEU A 85 11.54 3.48 16.86
N LYS A 86 11.92 2.29 17.32
CA LYS A 86 11.61 1.82 18.68
C LYS A 86 12.16 2.77 19.75
N ASN A 87 13.38 3.25 19.58
CA ASN A 87 14.00 4.20 20.51
C ASN A 87 13.29 5.56 20.48
N LEU A 88 12.91 6.05 19.30
CA LEU A 88 12.17 7.30 19.14
C LEU A 88 10.79 7.22 19.81
N ASP A 89 10.04 6.14 19.57
CA ASP A 89 8.72 5.92 20.17
C ASP A 89 8.82 5.87 21.70
N THR A 90 9.82 5.17 22.23
CA THR A 90 10.06 5.07 23.68
C THR A 90 10.43 6.42 24.29
N GLY A 91 11.33 7.16 23.64
CA GLY A 91 11.73 8.51 24.09
C GLY A 91 10.55 9.48 24.07
N TYR A 92 9.78 9.49 22.98
CA TYR A 92 8.60 10.34 22.85
C TYR A 92 7.56 10.06 23.94
N LEU A 93 7.26 8.78 24.21
CA LEU A 93 6.31 8.41 25.25
C LEU A 93 6.83 8.75 26.66
N SER A 94 8.13 8.59 26.91
CA SER A 94 8.74 8.99 28.20
C SER A 94 8.65 10.51 28.43
N GLU A 95 9.01 11.30 27.43
CA GLU A 95 8.95 12.77 27.49
C GLU A 95 7.51 13.26 27.60
N TYR A 96 6.58 12.67 26.83
CA TYR A 96 5.17 13.03 26.89
C TYR A 96 4.57 12.72 28.27
N GLY A 97 4.90 11.57 28.85
CA GLY A 97 4.50 11.22 30.23
C GLY A 97 5.02 12.22 31.26
N SER A 98 6.31 12.57 31.18
CA SER A 98 6.94 13.54 32.10
C SER A 98 6.32 14.95 31.96
N ARG A 99 6.02 15.37 30.73
CA ARG A 99 5.33 16.64 30.46
C ARG A 99 3.92 16.64 31.05
N LEU A 100 3.16 15.57 30.85
CA LEU A 100 1.81 15.44 31.41
C LEU A 100 1.81 15.48 32.92
N GLU A 101 2.77 14.83 33.57
CA GLU A 101 2.91 14.86 35.02
C GLU A 101 3.23 16.27 35.55
N SER A 102 4.14 16.98 34.87
CA SER A 102 4.45 18.38 35.18
C SER A 102 3.22 19.29 35.02
N GLN A 103 2.49 19.16 33.90
CA GLN A 103 1.26 19.90 33.65
C GLN A 103 0.17 19.59 34.68
N LEU A 104 0.03 18.31 35.07
CA LEU A 104 -0.91 17.89 36.11
C LEU A 104 -0.56 18.53 37.46
N SER A 105 0.72 18.54 37.84
CA SER A 105 1.19 19.15 39.07
C SER A 105 0.91 20.65 39.08
N GLN A 106 1.22 21.35 37.99
CA GLN A 106 0.94 22.78 37.83
C GLN A 106 -0.57 23.09 37.92
N ALA A 107 -1.41 22.32 37.22
CA ALA A 107 -2.86 22.50 37.25
C ALA A 107 -3.45 22.25 38.64
N LYS A 108 -2.92 21.26 39.38
CA LYS A 108 -3.31 21.00 40.78
C LYS A 108 -2.93 22.15 41.71
N VAL A 109 -1.74 22.73 41.53
CA VAL A 109 -1.31 23.90 42.32
C VAL A 109 -2.19 25.11 41.99
N ALA A 110 -2.43 25.39 40.71
CA ALA A 110 -3.29 26.49 40.28
C ALA A 110 -4.72 26.36 40.84
N TYR A 111 -5.28 25.15 40.83
CA TYR A 111 -6.60 24.88 41.41
C TYR A 111 -6.63 25.17 42.92
N LYS A 112 -5.63 24.69 43.67
CA LYS A 112 -5.53 24.96 45.12
C LYS A 112 -5.40 26.45 45.41
N GLU A 113 -4.54 27.14 44.68
CA GLU A 113 -4.32 28.58 44.86
C GLU A 113 -5.56 29.41 44.51
N ALA A 114 -6.31 29.00 43.48
CA ALA A 114 -7.59 29.63 43.13
C ALA A 114 -8.67 29.38 44.19
N HIS A 115 -8.73 28.15 44.71
CA HIS A 115 -9.62 27.78 45.81
C HIS A 115 -9.32 28.58 47.09
N ASP A 116 -8.06 28.70 47.47
CA ASP A 116 -7.65 29.45 48.67
C ASP A 116 -7.92 30.96 48.55
N ARG A 117 -7.88 31.50 47.33
CA ARG A 117 -8.23 32.89 47.03
C ARG A 117 -9.74 33.12 46.83
N GLY A 118 -10.54 32.06 46.74
CA GLY A 118 -11.97 32.14 46.42
C GLY A 118 -12.26 32.65 45.00
N ASP A 119 -11.31 32.51 44.08
CA ASP A 119 -11.45 32.93 42.68
C ASP A 119 -12.11 31.82 41.86
N VAL A 120 -13.42 31.93 41.68
CA VAL A 120 -14.26 30.93 41.01
C VAL A 120 -13.89 30.77 39.52
N ASP A 121 -13.49 31.84 38.85
CA ASP A 121 -13.14 31.80 37.43
C ASP A 121 -11.84 31.01 37.23
N SER A 122 -10.80 31.33 38.02
CA SER A 122 -9.54 30.59 38.04
C SER A 122 -9.72 29.12 38.46
N MET A 123 -10.66 28.82 39.37
CA MET A 123 -10.99 27.44 39.74
C MET A 123 -11.59 26.66 38.58
N PHE A 124 -12.50 27.26 37.81
CA PHE A 124 -13.10 26.62 36.64
C PHE A 124 -12.07 26.36 35.53
N GLU A 125 -11.20 27.33 35.26
CA GLU A 125 -10.10 27.16 34.29
C GLU A 125 -9.15 26.03 34.69
N ALA A 126 -8.75 25.98 35.96
CA ALA A 126 -7.90 24.91 36.47
C ALA A 126 -8.60 23.54 36.40
N GLN A 127 -9.92 23.48 36.68
CA GLN A 127 -10.72 22.26 36.54
C GLN A 127 -10.81 21.79 35.07
N GLN A 128 -10.97 22.73 34.13
CA GLN A 128 -10.97 22.43 32.69
C GLN A 128 -9.60 21.91 32.24
N ALA A 129 -8.50 22.51 32.73
CA ALA A 129 -7.15 22.05 32.45
C ALA A 129 -6.92 20.63 32.99
N LEU A 130 -7.33 20.34 34.23
CA LEU A 130 -7.27 19.00 34.83
C LEU A 130 -8.04 17.98 34.00
N SER A 131 -9.23 18.34 33.51
CA SER A 131 -10.05 17.47 32.66
C SER A 131 -9.38 17.15 31.33
N LYS A 132 -8.76 18.15 30.68
CA LYS A 132 -7.99 17.94 29.44
C LYS A 132 -6.79 17.02 29.69
N ILE A 133 -6.05 17.26 30.78
CA ILE A 133 -4.90 16.44 31.16
C ILE A 133 -5.33 15.00 31.44
N ALA A 134 -6.48 14.77 32.08
CA ALA A 134 -6.99 13.41 32.33
C ALA A 134 -7.28 12.63 31.03
N ILE A 135 -7.85 13.29 30.02
CA ILE A 135 -8.06 12.68 28.69
C ILE A 135 -6.70 12.36 28.05
N GLU A 136 -5.75 13.27 28.12
CA GLU A 136 -4.41 13.06 27.59
C GLU A 136 -3.64 11.94 28.30
N GLN A 137 -3.81 11.79 29.61
CA GLN A 137 -3.28 10.67 30.39
C GLN A 137 -3.88 9.33 29.94
N GLU A 138 -5.17 9.27 29.64
CA GLU A 138 -5.78 8.04 29.12
C GLU A 138 -5.25 7.71 27.72
N ARG A 139 -5.08 8.71 26.85
CA ARG A 139 -4.46 8.52 25.53
C ARG A 139 -3.02 8.05 25.66
N TYR A 140 -2.26 8.60 26.60
CA TYR A 140 -0.90 8.15 26.92
C TYR A 140 -0.88 6.69 27.40
N ARG A 141 -1.79 6.31 28.30
CA ARG A 141 -1.93 4.94 28.81
C ARG A 141 -2.20 3.95 27.67
N LEU A 142 -3.13 4.27 26.79
CA LEU A 142 -3.44 3.45 25.60
C LEU A 142 -2.27 3.35 24.64
N ALA A 143 -1.53 4.45 24.42
CA ALA A 143 -0.35 4.45 23.57
C ALA A 143 0.78 3.58 24.16
N LYS A 144 1.00 3.66 25.47
CA LYS A 144 1.97 2.82 26.19
C LYS A 144 1.59 1.35 26.14
N GLU A 145 0.33 1.01 26.38
CA GLU A 145 -0.16 -0.37 26.29
C GLU A 145 0.00 -0.94 24.88
N ARG A 146 -0.27 -0.14 23.83
CA ARG A 146 -0.01 -0.53 22.45
C ARG A 146 1.47 -0.82 22.22
N GLN A 147 2.36 0.03 22.73
CA GLN A 147 3.80 -0.17 22.61
C GLN A 147 4.27 -1.45 23.31
N GLU A 148 3.76 -1.72 24.52
CA GLU A 148 4.06 -2.94 25.27
C GLU A 148 3.57 -4.19 24.54
N ARG A 149 2.35 -4.17 23.99
CA ARG A 149 1.82 -5.27 23.17
C ARG A 149 2.67 -5.56 21.94
N VAL A 150 3.10 -4.52 21.21
CA VAL A 150 3.99 -4.68 20.04
C VAL A 150 5.35 -5.26 20.43
N GLN A 151 5.88 -4.87 21.59
CA GLN A 151 7.15 -5.43 22.09
C GLN A 151 7.03 -6.89 22.52
N VAL A 152 5.93 -7.28 23.18
CA VAL A 152 5.72 -8.66 23.66
C VAL A 152 5.41 -9.62 22.51
N GLN A 153 4.79 -9.14 21.43
CA GLN A 153 4.46 -9.95 20.25
C GLN A 153 5.64 -10.14 19.29
N GLN A 154 6.81 -9.63 19.63
CA GLN A 154 8.06 -9.85 18.91
C GLN A 154 9.03 -10.76 19.70
N PRO A 155 8.67 -12.01 20.06
CA PRO A 155 9.69 -13.01 20.37
C PRO A 155 10.29 -13.52 19.05
N GLY A 156 11.61 -13.66 19.03
CA GLY A 156 12.40 -13.83 17.81
C GLY A 156 12.03 -15.04 16.93
N GLY A 157 12.30 -14.89 15.64
CA GLY A 157 12.34 -16.00 14.69
C GLY A 157 11.53 -15.77 13.42
N GLY A 158 12.12 -15.08 12.45
CA GLY A 158 12.15 -15.54 11.05
C GLY A 158 10.85 -15.85 10.29
N GLN A 159 9.67 -15.43 10.73
CA GLN A 159 8.50 -15.46 9.84
C GLN A 159 8.39 -14.15 9.05
N PRO A 160 8.17 -14.23 7.72
CA PRO A 160 8.02 -13.03 6.92
C PRO A 160 6.88 -12.22 7.53
N VAL A 161 7.17 -10.95 7.77
CA VAL A 161 6.16 -9.95 8.09
C VAL A 161 5.19 -10.01 6.91
N GLN A 162 4.08 -10.75 7.07
CA GLN A 162 2.89 -10.49 6.30
C GLN A 162 2.63 -9.02 6.51
N ALA A 163 2.69 -8.26 5.41
CA ALA A 163 2.40 -6.85 5.39
C ALA A 163 1.16 -6.62 6.27
N GLN A 164 1.37 -6.01 7.43
CA GLN A 164 0.27 -5.48 8.21
C GLN A 164 -0.31 -4.40 7.30
N GLN A 165 -1.39 -4.78 6.62
CA GLN A 165 -2.25 -3.81 5.96
C GLN A 165 -2.55 -2.71 6.98
N PRO A 166 -2.63 -1.44 6.53
CA PRO A 166 -2.99 -0.35 7.41
C PRO A 166 -4.23 -0.76 8.18
N VAL A 167 -4.19 -0.55 9.50
CA VAL A 167 -5.28 -0.88 10.42
C VAL A 167 -6.53 -0.19 9.88
N GLN A 168 -7.35 -0.94 9.13
CA GLN A 168 -8.71 -0.55 8.87
C GLN A 168 -9.32 -0.40 10.25
N THR A 169 -9.78 0.82 10.53
CA THR A 169 -10.88 1.11 11.44
C THR A 169 -11.77 -0.12 11.47
N GLN A 170 -12.00 -0.70 12.66
CA GLN A 170 -12.89 -1.84 12.83
C GLN A 170 -14.22 -1.49 12.17
N GLN A 171 -14.39 -1.94 10.93
CA GLN A 171 -15.69 -2.10 10.33
C GLN A 171 -16.29 -3.25 11.14
N PRO A 172 -17.47 -3.07 11.74
CA PRO A 172 -18.14 -4.13 12.48
C PRO A 172 -18.11 -5.38 11.62
N ALA A 173 -17.76 -6.53 12.23
CA ALA A 173 -17.69 -7.82 11.58
C ALA A 173 -18.81 -7.94 10.54
N GLU A 174 -18.45 -8.22 9.29
CA GLU A 174 -19.42 -8.50 8.23
C GLU A 174 -20.31 -9.65 8.72
N ALA A 175 -21.46 -9.26 9.27
CA ALA A 175 -22.58 -10.15 9.41
C ALA A 175 -22.80 -10.75 8.02
N LYS A 176 -22.99 -12.07 7.96
CA LYS A 176 -23.31 -12.77 6.71
C LYS A 176 -24.24 -11.89 5.87
N PRO A 177 -23.94 -11.65 4.58
CA PRO A 177 -24.71 -10.70 3.78
C PRO A 177 -26.19 -11.07 3.90
N ASP A 178 -26.98 -10.13 4.41
CA ASP A 178 -28.42 -10.32 4.51
C ASP A 178 -28.93 -10.58 3.08
N PRO A 179 -29.67 -11.69 2.83
CA PRO A 179 -30.16 -12.02 1.49
C PRO A 179 -30.99 -10.88 0.88
N LYS A 180 -31.68 -10.07 1.70
CA LYS A 180 -32.41 -8.88 1.22
C LYS A 180 -31.48 -7.75 0.83
N ALA A 181 -30.43 -7.51 1.61
CA ALA A 181 -29.43 -6.48 1.30
C ALA A 181 -28.71 -6.79 -0.02
N GLN A 182 -28.40 -8.07 -0.26
CA GLN A 182 -27.82 -8.51 -1.53
C GLN A 182 -28.80 -8.28 -2.70
N GLY A 183 -30.07 -8.67 -2.56
CA GLY A 183 -31.06 -8.44 -3.61
C GLY A 183 -31.31 -6.96 -3.93
N TRP A 184 -31.27 -6.09 -2.92
CA TRP A 184 -31.38 -4.64 -3.11
C TRP A 184 -30.14 -4.05 -3.79
N ALA A 185 -28.94 -4.51 -3.43
CA ALA A 185 -27.70 -4.11 -4.07
C ALA A 185 -27.63 -4.56 -5.54
N GLU A 186 -28.05 -5.79 -5.85
CA GLU A 186 -28.13 -6.31 -7.22
C GLU A 186 -29.11 -5.51 -8.08
N LYS A 187 -30.21 -5.02 -7.50
CA LYS A 187 -31.17 -4.15 -8.20
C LYS A 187 -30.63 -2.74 -8.46
N ASN A 188 -29.65 -2.29 -7.67
CA ASN A 188 -29.07 -0.96 -7.72
C ASN A 188 -27.61 -1.03 -8.20
N GLU A 189 -27.39 -1.13 -9.51
CA GLU A 189 -26.05 -1.28 -10.12
C GLU A 189 -25.04 -0.19 -9.71
N TRP A 190 -25.52 1.00 -9.31
CA TRP A 190 -24.67 2.09 -8.82
C TRP A 190 -24.05 1.79 -7.45
N PHE A 191 -24.64 0.89 -6.66
CA PHE A 191 -24.17 0.52 -5.34
C PHE A 191 -22.90 -0.35 -5.46
N GLY A 192 -21.78 0.13 -4.92
CA GLY A 192 -20.46 -0.48 -5.06
C GLY A 192 -19.66 -0.04 -6.29
N GLN A 193 -20.31 0.52 -7.32
CA GLN A 193 -19.62 1.08 -8.50
C GLN A 193 -19.39 2.59 -8.37
N ASP A 194 -20.40 3.33 -7.90
CA ASP A 194 -20.30 4.77 -7.64
C ASP A 194 -20.01 4.99 -6.16
N GLU A 195 -18.74 5.30 -5.84
CA GLU A 195 -18.26 5.50 -4.48
C GLU A 195 -19.06 6.59 -3.74
N VAL A 196 -19.44 7.67 -4.43
CA VAL A 196 -20.17 8.80 -3.83
C VAL A 196 -21.59 8.39 -3.47
N MET A 197 -22.28 7.71 -4.39
CA MET A 197 -23.64 7.23 -4.12
C MET A 197 -23.65 6.12 -3.06
N THR A 198 -22.64 5.27 -3.06
CA THR A 198 -22.48 4.18 -2.08
C THR A 198 -22.27 4.72 -0.67
N TYR A 199 -21.36 5.70 -0.49
CA TYR A 199 -21.19 6.35 0.82
C TYR A 199 -22.40 7.15 1.26
N ALA A 200 -23.11 7.79 0.32
CA ALA A 200 -24.34 8.49 0.65
C ALA A 200 -25.44 7.52 1.11
N ALA A 201 -25.55 6.35 0.47
CA ALA A 201 -26.46 5.29 0.92
C ALA A 201 -26.11 4.81 2.34
N PHE A 202 -24.83 4.64 2.67
CA PHE A 202 -24.41 4.35 4.04
C PHE A 202 -24.73 5.48 5.04
N GLY A 203 -24.60 6.74 4.61
CA GLY A 203 -24.99 7.90 5.42
C GLY A 203 -26.49 7.96 5.69
N ILE A 204 -27.31 7.62 4.69
CA ILE A 204 -28.78 7.52 4.79
C ILE A 204 -29.17 6.35 5.70
N HIS A 205 -28.56 5.18 5.51
CA HIS A 205 -28.74 4.02 6.38
C HIS A 205 -28.51 4.38 7.85
N ARG A 206 -27.39 5.06 8.16
CA ARG A 206 -27.08 5.45 9.54
C ARG A 206 -28.19 6.32 10.14
N ARG A 207 -28.71 7.30 9.40
CA ARG A 207 -29.83 8.13 9.88
C ARG A 207 -31.12 7.33 10.05
N LEU A 208 -31.46 6.47 9.10
CA LEU A 208 -32.68 5.65 9.17
C LEU A 208 -32.68 4.70 10.37
N VAL A 209 -31.55 4.07 10.66
CA VAL A 209 -31.44 3.08 11.73
C VAL A 209 -31.19 3.73 13.09
N GLU A 210 -30.31 4.72 13.19
CA GLU A 210 -29.94 5.34 14.48
C GLU A 210 -30.89 6.46 14.92
N GLU A 211 -31.37 7.30 13.99
CA GLU A 211 -32.19 8.48 14.32
C GLU A 211 -33.68 8.18 14.22
N GLU A 212 -34.09 7.40 13.21
CA GLU A 212 -35.50 7.13 12.92
C GLU A 212 -35.97 5.72 13.35
N GLY A 213 -35.03 4.85 13.74
CA GLY A 213 -35.33 3.54 14.32
C GLY A 213 -35.94 2.53 13.34
N PHE A 214 -35.70 2.67 12.04
CA PHE A 214 -36.14 1.70 11.03
C PHE A 214 -35.44 0.35 11.22
N ASP A 215 -36.18 -0.73 11.00
CA ASP A 215 -35.63 -2.08 11.01
C ASP A 215 -34.86 -2.35 9.70
N PRO A 216 -33.53 -2.61 9.76
CA PRO A 216 -32.71 -2.89 8.57
C PRO A 216 -33.15 -4.09 7.73
N GLN A 217 -34.00 -4.97 8.27
CA GLN A 217 -34.49 -6.17 7.57
C GLN A 217 -35.90 -5.99 6.96
N SER A 218 -36.54 -4.85 7.22
CA SER A 218 -37.87 -4.53 6.71
C SER A 218 -37.84 -4.07 5.25
N ASP A 219 -38.92 -4.32 4.51
CA ASP A 219 -39.02 -3.86 3.11
C ASP A 219 -39.19 -2.33 3.06
N ASP A 220 -39.89 -1.75 4.05
CA ASP A 220 -40.09 -0.30 4.21
C ASP A 220 -38.75 0.47 4.31
N TYR A 221 -37.74 -0.13 4.94
CA TYR A 221 -36.41 0.45 5.05
C TYR A 221 -35.72 0.62 3.67
N TYR A 222 -35.83 -0.38 2.79
CA TYR A 222 -35.23 -0.32 1.45
C TYR A 222 -35.96 0.66 0.53
N ASP A 223 -37.29 0.75 0.65
CA ASP A 223 -38.09 1.73 -0.09
C ASP A 223 -37.74 3.17 0.31
N GLU A 224 -37.49 3.42 1.59
CA GLU A 224 -37.11 4.74 2.08
C GLU A 224 -35.67 5.12 1.69
N ILE A 225 -34.74 4.15 1.65
CA ILE A 225 -33.41 4.39 1.09
C ILE A 225 -33.52 4.81 -0.38
N ASP A 226 -34.25 4.06 -1.20
CA ASP A 226 -34.42 4.36 -2.63
C ASP A 226 -35.04 5.75 -2.83
N ARG A 227 -36.03 6.10 -2.00
CA ARG A 227 -36.68 7.42 -2.02
C ARG A 227 -35.68 8.53 -1.71
N ARG A 228 -34.90 8.41 -0.64
CA ARG A 228 -33.92 9.43 -0.23
C ARG A 228 -32.76 9.52 -1.22
N MET A 229 -32.29 8.39 -1.75
CA MET A 229 -31.27 8.39 -2.80
C MET A 229 -31.74 9.15 -4.04
N ARG A 230 -33.01 9.03 -4.43
CA ARG A 230 -33.60 9.81 -5.53
C ARG A 230 -33.74 11.29 -5.20
N THR A 231 -33.99 11.65 -3.94
CA THR A 231 -34.07 13.04 -3.48
C THR A 231 -32.70 13.71 -3.39
N GLU A 232 -31.67 13.00 -2.92
CA GLU A 232 -30.30 13.51 -2.77
C GLU A 232 -29.55 13.55 -4.12
N PHE A 233 -29.85 12.59 -5.01
CA PHE A 233 -29.23 12.50 -6.33
C PHE A 233 -30.26 12.62 -7.47
N PRO A 234 -31.04 13.71 -7.54
CA PRO A 234 -32.06 13.85 -8.57
C PRO A 234 -31.43 13.82 -9.97
N ASN A 235 -30.20 14.30 -10.11
CA ASN A 235 -29.44 14.30 -11.37
C ASN A 235 -28.98 12.91 -11.82
N LYS A 236 -28.85 11.94 -10.91
CA LYS A 236 -28.41 10.57 -11.21
C LYS A 236 -29.59 9.64 -11.49
N PHE A 237 -30.76 9.94 -10.94
CA PHE A 237 -32.01 9.19 -11.17
C PHE A 237 -32.94 9.84 -12.20
N SER A 238 -32.69 11.10 -12.59
CA SER A 238 -33.41 11.74 -13.70
C SER A 238 -32.90 11.18 -15.02
N SER A 239 -33.78 10.47 -15.72
CA SER A 239 -33.60 10.11 -17.12
C SER A 239 -33.18 11.35 -17.94
N ARG A 240 -32.04 11.22 -18.60
CA ARG A 240 -31.33 12.23 -19.41
C ARG A 240 -32.26 13.21 -20.12
N LYS A 241 -32.21 14.48 -19.72
CA LYS A 241 -32.33 15.61 -20.67
C LYS A 241 -30.94 16.20 -20.86
N ASN A 242 -30.39 15.98 -22.05
CA ASN A 242 -29.15 16.57 -22.55
C ASN A 242 -29.04 18.06 -22.18
N GLY A 243 -27.94 18.43 -21.52
CA GLY A 243 -27.61 19.81 -21.20
C GLY A 243 -26.12 20.03 -21.10
N GLY A 244 -25.50 20.40 -22.23
CA GLY A 244 -24.33 21.28 -22.29
C GLY A 244 -23.04 20.82 -21.61
N SER A 245 -22.20 20.09 -22.36
CA SER A 245 -20.77 19.97 -22.08
C SER A 245 -20.11 21.36 -22.20
N ASN A 246 -19.99 22.07 -21.08
CA ASN A 246 -19.18 23.29 -21.00
C ASN A 246 -17.70 22.88 -20.88
N ARG A 247 -17.00 22.78 -22.02
CA ARG A 247 -15.54 22.56 -22.03
C ARG A 247 -14.85 23.88 -21.75
N VAL A 248 -14.15 23.95 -20.62
CA VAL A 248 -13.17 25.00 -20.34
C VAL A 248 -11.82 24.59 -20.91
N ALA A 249 -11.22 25.49 -21.69
CA ALA A 249 -9.90 25.33 -22.28
C ALA A 249 -8.82 25.32 -21.16
N SER A 250 -7.87 24.38 -21.24
CA SER A 250 -6.66 24.46 -20.42
C SER A 250 -5.74 25.52 -21.03
N ALA A 251 -5.42 26.54 -20.23
CA ALA A 251 -4.47 27.58 -20.59
C ALA A 251 -3.04 27.04 -20.45
N ASP A 252 -2.29 27.14 -21.54
CA ASP A 252 -0.84 27.13 -21.56
C ASP A 252 -0.28 28.09 -20.50
N THR A 253 0.51 27.57 -19.55
CA THR A 253 1.63 28.32 -19.01
C THR A 253 2.83 27.39 -18.77
N SER A 254 3.84 27.60 -19.61
CA SER A 254 5.21 27.14 -19.40
C SER A 254 5.79 27.73 -18.12
N ALA A 255 6.41 26.89 -17.29
CA ALA A 255 7.43 27.33 -16.34
C ALA A 255 8.43 26.21 -16.05
N SER A 256 9.38 26.05 -16.97
CA SER A 256 10.64 25.34 -16.77
C SER A 256 11.37 25.85 -15.52
N ARG A 257 11.65 24.97 -14.56
CA ARG A 257 12.75 25.16 -13.60
C ARG A 257 13.73 24.00 -13.72
N SER A 258 14.66 24.19 -14.64
CA SER A 258 15.90 23.42 -14.78
C SER A 258 16.75 23.58 -13.52
N THR A 259 16.79 22.55 -12.67
CA THR A 259 17.81 22.42 -11.63
C THR A 259 18.82 21.38 -12.11
N ARG A 260 19.88 21.84 -12.78
CA ARG A 260 21.05 21.02 -13.13
C ARG A 260 21.83 20.70 -11.85
N GLN A 261 21.42 19.65 -11.15
CA GLN A 261 22.35 18.83 -10.36
C GLN A 261 22.79 17.67 -11.26
N GLY A 262 24.12 17.45 -11.36
CA GLY A 262 24.70 16.44 -12.25
C GLY A 262 24.08 15.07 -12.03
N ARG A 263 23.27 14.62 -13.01
CA ARG A 263 22.61 13.31 -12.99
C ARG A 263 23.67 12.22 -13.02
N ARG A 264 23.92 11.58 -11.88
CA ARG A 264 24.74 10.36 -11.83
C ARG A 264 23.93 9.23 -12.44
N THR A 265 24.09 9.00 -13.73
CA THR A 265 23.46 7.87 -14.41
C THR A 265 24.24 6.60 -14.10
N VAL A 266 23.58 5.63 -13.46
CA VAL A 266 24.13 4.30 -13.20
C VAL A 266 23.58 3.36 -14.26
N LYS A 267 24.47 2.70 -15.00
CA LYS A 267 24.07 1.66 -15.97
C LYS A 267 24.11 0.32 -15.26
N LEU A 268 22.95 -0.29 -15.04
CA LEU A 268 22.85 -1.63 -14.50
C LEU A 268 23.09 -2.66 -15.61
N THR A 269 23.84 -3.72 -15.29
CA THR A 269 23.97 -4.86 -16.20
C THR A 269 22.64 -5.63 -16.29
N PRO A 270 22.37 -6.38 -17.38
CA PRO A 270 21.17 -7.22 -17.48
C PRO A 270 21.01 -8.19 -16.31
N SER A 271 22.12 -8.63 -15.70
CA SER A 271 22.08 -9.50 -14.51
C SER A 271 21.61 -8.75 -13.28
N GLN A 272 22.15 -7.57 -13.03
CA GLN A 272 21.73 -6.67 -11.95
C GLN A 272 20.24 -6.31 -12.02
N ILE A 273 19.72 -6.09 -13.24
CA ILE A 273 18.28 -5.86 -13.47
C ILE A 273 17.47 -7.11 -13.09
N SER A 274 17.94 -8.31 -13.45
CA SER A 274 17.26 -9.56 -13.11
C SER A 274 17.27 -9.84 -11.60
N ILE A 275 18.37 -9.52 -10.91
CA ILE A 275 18.49 -9.64 -9.45
C ILE A 275 17.56 -8.65 -8.75
N ALA A 276 17.54 -7.38 -9.18
CA ALA A 276 16.63 -6.37 -8.63
C ALA A 276 15.16 -6.79 -8.76
N LYS A 277 14.77 -7.30 -9.93
CA LYS A 277 13.43 -7.88 -10.17
C LYS A 277 13.14 -9.08 -9.27
N LYS A 278 14.11 -9.99 -9.11
CA LYS A 278 13.97 -11.19 -8.25
C LYS A 278 13.87 -10.84 -6.76
N LEU A 279 14.52 -9.77 -6.33
CA LEU A 279 14.45 -9.24 -4.96
C LEU A 279 13.25 -8.31 -4.74
N GLY A 280 12.48 -7.98 -5.79
CA GLY A 280 11.34 -7.06 -5.71
C GLY A 280 11.73 -5.61 -5.40
N VAL A 281 13.00 -5.24 -5.63
CA VAL A 281 13.52 -3.89 -5.33
C VAL A 281 13.47 -3.04 -6.60
N PRO A 282 12.97 -1.80 -6.55
CA PRO A 282 13.00 -0.89 -7.69
C PRO A 282 14.44 -0.72 -8.22
N LEU A 283 14.59 -0.65 -9.54
CA LEU A 283 15.91 -0.52 -10.19
C LEU A 283 16.71 0.68 -9.67
N GLU A 284 16.01 1.78 -9.35
CA GLU A 284 16.59 3.00 -8.78
C GLU A 284 17.20 2.77 -7.40
N GLU A 285 16.56 1.97 -6.54
CA GLU A 285 17.09 1.66 -5.21
C GLU A 285 18.24 0.65 -5.30
N TYR A 286 18.09 -0.38 -6.14
CA TYR A 286 19.16 -1.35 -6.39
C TYR A 286 20.44 -0.68 -6.92
N ALA A 287 20.30 0.32 -7.80
CA ALA A 287 21.41 1.09 -8.34
C ALA A 287 22.22 1.89 -7.30
N LYS A 288 21.65 2.18 -6.12
CA LYS A 288 22.38 2.84 -5.02
C LYS A 288 23.37 1.88 -4.36
N TYR A 289 22.98 0.62 -4.16
CA TYR A 289 23.80 -0.39 -3.47
C TYR A 289 24.89 -1.02 -4.33
N VAL A 290 24.75 -1.00 -5.66
CA VAL A 290 25.76 -1.53 -6.60
C VAL A 290 26.95 -0.57 -6.79
N LYS A 291 26.80 0.68 -6.35
CA LYS A 291 27.76 1.77 -6.60
C LYS A 291 28.75 1.98 -5.45
N GLU A 292 28.48 1.43 -4.28
CA GLU A 292 29.41 1.35 -3.14
C GLU A 292 30.20 0.03 -3.17
#